data_AF-A0A9N7UK66-F1
#
_entry.id   AF-A0A9N7UK66-F1
#
_cell.length_a   1.000
_cell.length_b   1.000
_cell.length_c   1.000
_cell.angle_alpha   90.00
_cell.angle_beta   90.00
_cell.angle_gamma   90.00
#
_symmetry.space_group_name_H-M   'P 1'
#
loop_
_entity.id
_entity.type
_entity.pdbx_description
1 polymer ?
#
loop_
_entity_poly.entity_id
_entity_poly.type
_entity_poly.pdbx_seq_one_letter_code
_entity_poly.pdbx_strand_id
1 'polypeptide(L)'
;MNVSLAVKQYVSKMVESSGPGMKVLLMDRETTSIVSMVYTQSEILQKEVYLFERIDSQNRDCMKHLKSICFLRPTKENVEHLIQELRRPKYGVYFIYFSNVISKSEIKALAEADEQEVVAEVQEFYGDFISVNPHLFSLNLPGVSRGRSWESSMLSRCTQGLTSVLLALKKCPVIRYQLSSDMSKRLAESVKQIITKEYELFDFRKTEVPPLLLILDRSDDAITPLLNQWTYQAMVHELLGLNNNRIDLSRVPGVSKDLKEVVLSAENDEFYANNLYLNFGEIGTNIKNLMEDFQKKRPKGHQRLESISDMKAFVDNYPQFKKMSGTVSKHVTVVGELSRLVSERQLMEVSEVEQELACQNDHSNAQQVT
;
A
#
# COMPACT_ATOMS: atom_id res chain seq x y z
N MET A 1 -2.36 2.93 -16.66
CA MET A 1 -3.18 2.98 -15.42
C MET A 1 -2.28 2.58 -14.27
N ASN A 2 -1.81 3.52 -13.46
CA ASN A 2 -0.92 3.25 -12.33
C ASN A 2 -1.54 3.83 -11.06
N VAL A 3 -1.99 2.97 -10.15
CA VAL A 3 -2.67 3.39 -8.92
C VAL A 3 -1.72 4.01 -7.90
N SER A 4 -0.48 3.52 -7.80
CA SER A 4 0.55 4.08 -6.91
C SER A 4 0.92 5.50 -7.33
N LEU A 5 1.10 5.73 -8.64
CA LEU A 5 1.39 7.06 -9.18
C LEU A 5 0.25 8.05 -8.92
N ALA A 6 -1.01 7.62 -9.06
CA ALA A 6 -2.16 8.48 -8.81
C ALA A 6 -2.19 8.98 -7.35
N VAL A 7 -2.00 8.07 -6.38
CA VAL A 7 -1.94 8.43 -4.96
C VAL A 7 -0.71 9.30 -4.65
N LYS A 8 0.46 8.97 -5.23
CA LYS A 8 1.70 9.76 -5.09
C LYS A 8 1.53 11.20 -5.60
N GLN A 9 0.81 11.38 -6.70
CA GLN A 9 0.48 12.70 -7.25
C GLN A 9 -0.46 13.49 -6.34
N TYR A 10 -1.48 12.87 -5.75
CA TYR A 10 -2.34 13.54 -4.78
C TYR A 10 -1.54 14.04 -3.58
N VAL A 11 -0.74 13.17 -2.96
CA VAL A 11 0.07 13.55 -1.79
C VAL A 11 1.11 14.62 -2.16
N SER A 12 1.75 14.54 -3.34
CA SER A 12 2.61 15.63 -3.84
C SER A 12 1.88 16.96 -3.90
N LYS A 13 0.67 16.96 -4.48
CA LYS A 13 -0.13 18.17 -4.60
C LYS A 13 -0.52 18.75 -3.24
N MET A 14 -0.87 17.91 -2.25
CA MET A 14 -1.18 18.38 -0.88
C MET A 14 0.00 19.17 -0.30
N VAL A 15 1.22 18.63 -0.47
CA VAL A 15 2.43 19.23 0.10
C VAL A 15 2.87 20.47 -0.66
N GLU A 16 2.68 20.50 -1.98
CA GLU A 16 2.99 21.64 -2.85
C GLU A 16 2.01 22.82 -2.63
N SER A 17 0.71 22.55 -2.55
CA SER A 17 -0.32 23.58 -2.28
C SER A 17 -0.09 24.31 -0.95
N SER A 18 0.46 23.63 0.06
CA SER A 18 0.77 24.25 1.36
C SER A 18 1.91 25.29 1.33
N GLY A 19 2.61 25.42 0.19
CA GLY A 19 3.74 26.33 0.00
C GLY A 19 4.98 25.92 0.81
N PRO A 20 6.06 26.73 0.81
CA PRO A 20 7.28 26.41 1.53
C PRO A 20 7.12 26.56 3.06
N GLY A 21 7.97 25.89 3.83
CA GLY A 21 8.07 26.00 5.29
C GLY A 21 7.80 24.70 6.04
N MET A 22 7.97 24.73 7.37
CA MET A 22 7.85 23.55 8.22
C MET A 22 6.39 23.08 8.31
N LYS A 23 6.16 21.82 7.92
CA LYS A 23 4.83 21.20 7.86
C LYS A 23 4.73 20.02 8.82
N VAL A 24 3.51 19.82 9.31
CA VAL A 24 3.05 18.59 9.97
C VAL A 24 1.99 17.93 9.10
N LEU A 25 2.10 16.61 8.92
CA LEU A 25 1.09 15.81 8.24
C LEU A 25 0.21 15.14 9.29
N LEU A 26 -1.04 15.57 9.37
CA LEU A 26 -2.04 15.10 10.31
C LEU A 26 -2.99 14.11 9.62
N MET A 27 -2.99 12.86 10.07
CA MET A 27 -3.68 11.75 9.39
C MET A 27 -4.57 10.96 10.35
N ASP A 28 -5.43 10.11 9.80
CA ASP A 28 -6.09 9.06 10.54
C ASP A 28 -5.38 7.72 10.31
N ARG A 29 -5.91 6.64 10.90
CA ARG A 29 -5.31 5.30 10.78
C ARG A 29 -5.25 4.78 9.34
N GLU A 30 -6.30 5.00 8.55
CA GLU A 30 -6.39 4.53 7.18
C GLU A 30 -5.50 5.38 6.26
N THR A 31 -5.60 6.70 6.32
CA THR A 31 -4.80 7.60 5.47
C THR A 31 -3.30 7.52 5.78
N THR A 32 -2.92 7.25 7.03
CA THR A 32 -1.52 6.92 7.37
C THR A 32 -1.01 5.72 6.58
N SER A 33 -1.84 4.67 6.49
CA SER A 33 -1.49 3.47 5.72
C SER A 33 -1.35 3.79 4.23
N ILE A 34 -2.26 4.60 3.68
CA ILE A 34 -2.25 5.01 2.27
C ILE A 34 -0.99 5.80 1.92
N VAL A 35 -0.63 6.81 2.71
CA VAL A 35 0.57 7.63 2.49
C VAL A 35 1.85 6.79 2.64
N SER A 36 1.88 5.87 3.63
CA SER A 36 3.05 5.03 3.89
C SER A 36 3.42 4.08 2.74
N MET A 37 2.49 3.81 1.81
CA MET A 37 2.75 2.96 0.65
C MET A 37 3.41 3.69 -0.52
N VAL A 38 3.23 5.01 -0.62
CA VAL A 38 3.70 5.81 -1.75
C VAL A 38 4.87 6.73 -1.43
N TYR A 39 5.11 7.01 -0.14
CA TYR A 39 6.19 7.86 0.33
C TYR A 39 6.98 7.21 1.43
N THR A 40 8.30 7.22 1.27
CA THR A 40 9.24 6.98 2.37
C THR A 40 9.35 8.22 3.25
N GLN A 41 9.73 8.05 4.52
CA GLN A 41 9.99 9.16 5.43
C GLN A 41 11.04 10.14 4.88
N SER A 42 12.07 9.64 4.18
CA SER A 42 13.11 10.47 3.59
C SER A 42 12.59 11.35 2.44
N GLU A 43 11.76 10.80 1.55
CA GLU A 43 11.20 11.57 0.42
C GLU A 43 10.26 12.68 0.90
N ILE A 44 9.42 12.40 1.91
CA ILE A 44 8.46 13.39 2.42
C ILE A 44 9.15 14.47 3.27
N LEU A 45 10.24 14.12 3.97
CA LEU A 45 11.08 15.06 4.70
C LEU A 45 11.75 16.08 3.76
N GLN A 46 12.17 15.64 2.58
CA GLN A 46 12.69 16.53 1.52
C GLN A 46 11.65 17.53 1.02
N LYS A 47 10.36 17.28 1.27
CA LYS A 47 9.25 18.19 0.97
C LYS A 47 8.83 19.06 2.18
N GLU A 48 9.71 19.19 3.17
CA GLU A 48 9.56 20.02 4.38
C GLU A 48 8.45 19.54 5.34
N VAL A 49 8.06 18.27 5.25
CA VAL A 49 7.14 17.62 6.20
C VAL A 49 7.98 16.91 7.25
N TYR A 50 8.07 17.50 8.45
CA TYR A 50 8.97 17.04 9.51
C TYR A 50 8.28 16.18 10.56
N LEU A 51 6.96 16.36 10.74
CA LEU A 51 6.18 15.68 11.76
C LEU A 51 5.01 14.93 11.15
N PHE A 52 4.76 13.72 11.67
CA PHE A 52 3.64 12.87 11.31
C PHE A 52 2.82 12.62 12.56
N GLU A 53 1.59 13.08 12.54
CA GLU A 53 0.71 13.05 13.70
C GLU A 53 -0.62 12.40 13.35
N ARG A 54 -1.25 11.83 14.38
CA ARG A 54 -2.59 11.27 14.26
C ARG A 54 -3.63 12.22 14.83
N ILE A 55 -4.73 12.40 14.11
CA ILE A 55 -5.81 13.32 14.53
C ILE A 55 -6.44 12.91 15.86
N ASP A 56 -6.57 11.60 16.09
CA ASP A 56 -7.09 10.99 17.32
C ASP A 56 -6.08 10.98 18.47
N SER A 57 -4.82 11.36 18.23
CA SER A 57 -3.81 11.49 19.28
C SER A 57 -4.09 12.74 20.14
N GLN A 58 -4.35 12.53 21.43
CA GLN A 58 -4.68 13.61 22.36
C GLN A 58 -3.44 14.41 22.80
N ASN A 59 -2.26 13.77 22.87
CA ASN A 59 -1.03 14.33 23.43
C ASN A 59 -0.17 15.10 22.41
N ARG A 60 -0.79 15.74 21.41
CA ARG A 60 -0.05 16.56 20.42
C ARG A 60 0.33 17.92 21.01
N ASP A 61 1.57 18.34 20.79
CA ASP A 61 2.10 19.62 21.22
C ASP A 61 1.54 20.79 20.38
N CYS A 62 1.44 21.97 20.99
CA CYS A 62 1.03 23.20 20.30
C CYS A 62 2.25 23.84 19.62
N MET A 63 2.22 23.91 18.29
CA MET A 63 3.32 24.38 17.45
C MET A 63 2.78 25.34 16.37
N LYS A 64 2.47 26.57 16.78
CA LYS A 64 1.85 27.61 15.93
C LYS A 64 2.69 28.07 14.74
N HIS A 65 3.99 27.77 14.73
CA HIS A 65 4.88 28.08 13.61
C HIS A 65 4.79 27.03 12.47
N LEU A 66 4.08 25.92 12.69
CA LEU A 66 3.91 24.86 11.69
C LEU A 66 2.62 25.03 10.89
N LYS A 67 2.68 24.60 9.63
CA LYS A 67 1.50 24.40 8.76
C LYS A 67 1.03 22.96 8.88
N SER A 68 -0.27 22.77 9.09
CA SER A 68 -0.88 21.44 9.16
C SER A 68 -1.49 21.05 7.83
N ILE A 69 -1.04 19.94 7.27
CA ILE A 69 -1.67 19.25 6.15
C ILE A 69 -2.51 18.13 6.76
N CYS A 70 -3.83 18.27 6.75
CA CYS A 70 -4.74 17.24 7.23
C CYS A 70 -5.15 16.36 6.06
N PHE A 71 -4.86 15.06 6.10
CA PHE A 71 -5.38 14.10 5.11
C PHE A 71 -6.19 13.02 5.83
N LEU A 72 -7.51 13.09 5.70
CA LEU A 72 -8.46 12.32 6.51
C LEU A 72 -9.54 11.69 5.66
N ARG A 73 -10.07 10.54 6.07
CA ARG A 73 -11.33 10.03 5.53
C ARG A 73 -12.50 10.88 6.08
N PRO A 74 -13.54 11.19 5.28
CA PRO A 74 -14.70 11.94 5.75
C PRO A 74 -15.65 11.03 6.57
N THR A 75 -15.17 10.50 7.69
CA THR A 75 -15.98 9.76 8.66
C THR A 75 -16.48 10.70 9.75
N LYS A 76 -17.61 10.37 10.39
CA LYS A 76 -18.16 11.19 11.48
C LYS A 76 -17.15 11.43 12.60
N GLU A 77 -16.42 10.38 12.99
CA GLU A 77 -15.36 10.44 14.01
C GLU A 77 -14.23 11.40 13.62
N ASN A 78 -13.73 11.29 12.39
CA ASN A 78 -12.67 12.19 11.91
C ASN A 78 -13.13 13.65 11.82
N VAL A 79 -14.37 13.88 11.37
CA VAL A 79 -14.96 15.22 11.31
C VAL A 79 -15.12 15.80 12.72
N GLU A 80 -15.56 15.01 13.70
CA GLU A 80 -15.65 15.43 15.10
C GLU A 80 -14.29 15.78 15.69
N HIS A 81 -13.25 14.96 15.44
CA HIS A 81 -11.90 15.28 15.89
C HIS A 81 -11.35 16.54 15.22
N LEU A 82 -11.64 16.75 13.93
CA LEU A 82 -11.22 17.95 13.22
C LEU A 82 -11.95 19.20 13.74
N ILE A 83 -13.24 19.10 14.07
CA ILE A 83 -14.00 20.18 14.73
C ILE A 83 -13.35 20.54 16.09
N GLN A 84 -12.97 19.53 16.88
CA GLN A 84 -12.29 19.77 18.16
C GLN A 84 -10.92 20.42 17.97
N GLU A 85 -10.19 20.01 16.94
CA GLU A 85 -8.91 20.62 16.55
C GLU A 85 -9.09 22.09 16.15
N LEU A 86 -10.07 22.42 15.30
CA LEU A 86 -10.27 23.80 14.81
C LEU A 86 -10.75 24.77 15.91
N ARG A 87 -11.50 24.28 16.90
CA ARG A 87 -11.87 25.09 18.09
C ARG A 87 -10.66 25.48 18.94
N ARG A 88 -9.63 24.63 18.97
CA ARG A 88 -8.40 24.83 19.73
C ARG A 88 -7.19 24.46 18.87
N PRO A 89 -6.91 25.25 17.82
CA PRO A 89 -5.93 24.87 16.82
C PRO A 89 -4.55 24.77 17.47
N LYS A 90 -3.84 23.68 17.20
CA LYS A 90 -2.47 23.45 17.67
C LYS A 90 -1.43 24.03 16.71
N TYR A 91 -1.80 24.21 15.45
CA TYR A 91 -0.93 24.70 14.38
C TYR A 91 -1.36 26.10 13.93
N GLY A 92 -0.55 26.73 13.08
CA GLY A 92 -0.77 28.11 12.62
C GLY A 92 -1.76 28.22 11.47
N VAL A 93 -1.70 27.28 10.53
CA VAL A 93 -2.54 27.24 9.32
C VAL A 93 -2.89 25.80 9.00
N TYR A 94 -4.11 25.54 8.52
CA TYR A 94 -4.61 24.21 8.18
C TYR A 94 -4.98 24.12 6.70
N PHE A 95 -4.48 23.08 6.04
CA PHE A 95 -4.87 22.65 4.70
C PHE A 95 -5.57 21.30 4.83
N ILE A 96 -6.88 21.25 4.62
CA ILE A 96 -7.71 20.08 4.89
C ILE A 96 -8.01 19.35 3.59
N TYR A 97 -7.63 18.07 3.54
CA TYR A 97 -7.85 17.18 2.41
C TYR A 97 -8.65 15.95 2.86
N PHE A 98 -9.77 15.70 2.19
CA PHE A 98 -10.57 14.50 2.43
C PHE A 98 -10.28 13.41 1.39
N SER A 99 -10.18 12.14 1.81
CA SER A 99 -9.92 11.01 0.91
C SER A 99 -11.09 10.68 -0.03
N ASN A 100 -12.27 11.22 0.25
CA ASN A 100 -13.52 10.98 -0.46
C ASN A 100 -14.45 12.21 -0.35
N VAL A 101 -15.63 12.11 -0.97
CA VAL A 101 -16.64 13.18 -0.95
C VAL A 101 -17.11 13.46 0.48
N ILE A 102 -17.15 14.74 0.86
CA ILE A 102 -17.66 15.21 2.15
C ILE A 102 -19.01 15.92 1.99
N SER A 103 -19.92 15.78 2.96
CA SER A 103 -21.23 16.44 2.87
C SER A 103 -21.15 17.94 3.13
N LYS A 104 -22.04 18.72 2.49
CA LYS A 104 -22.15 20.17 2.72
C LYS A 104 -22.45 20.52 4.18
N SER A 105 -23.18 19.66 4.89
CA SER A 105 -23.45 19.82 6.33
C SER A 105 -22.20 19.68 7.18
N GLU A 106 -21.31 18.75 6.85
CA GLU A 106 -20.04 18.56 7.56
C GLU A 106 -19.09 19.72 7.27
N ILE A 107 -19.02 20.20 6.02
CA ILE A 107 -18.27 21.42 5.67
C ILE A 107 -18.78 22.61 6.49
N LYS A 108 -20.10 22.80 6.60
CA LYS A 108 -20.68 23.90 7.40
C LYS A 108 -20.29 23.78 8.87
N ALA A 109 -20.32 22.57 9.44
CA ALA A 109 -19.91 22.34 10.83
C ALA A 109 -18.42 22.64 11.06
N LEU A 110 -17.56 22.34 10.08
CA LEU A 110 -16.14 22.72 10.14
C LEU A 110 -15.95 24.23 10.06
N ALA A 111 -16.68 24.91 9.18
CA ALA A 111 -16.62 26.37 9.05
C ALA A 111 -17.10 27.08 10.33
N GLU A 112 -18.14 26.57 10.98
CA GLU A 112 -18.61 27.09 12.28
C GLU A 112 -17.59 26.86 13.42
N ALA A 113 -16.74 25.83 13.30
CA ALA A 113 -15.74 25.50 14.31
C ALA A 113 -14.45 26.31 14.15
N ASP A 114 -14.18 26.86 12.97
CA ASP A 114 -12.98 27.65 12.66
C ASP A 114 -13.13 29.13 13.07
N GLU A 115 -13.35 29.37 14.37
CA GLU A 115 -13.49 30.73 14.92
C GLU A 115 -12.21 31.56 14.80
N GLN A 116 -11.05 30.92 14.59
CA GLN A 116 -9.74 31.56 14.50
C GLN A 116 -9.28 31.77 13.05
N GLU A 117 -10.12 31.42 12.06
CA GLU A 117 -9.84 31.57 10.62
C GLU A 117 -8.49 30.96 10.20
N VAL A 118 -8.17 29.78 10.75
CA VAL A 118 -6.87 29.12 10.50
C VAL A 118 -6.92 28.21 9.27
N VAL A 119 -8.09 27.89 8.74
CA VAL A 119 -8.23 27.02 7.56
C VAL A 119 -7.97 27.82 6.29
N ALA A 120 -6.91 27.46 5.57
CA ALA A 120 -6.56 28.10 4.30
C ALA A 120 -7.22 27.44 3.08
N GLU A 121 -7.41 26.12 3.14
CA GLU A 121 -7.87 25.34 1.97
C GLU A 121 -8.61 24.08 2.42
N VAL A 122 -9.68 23.74 1.70
CA VAL A 122 -10.41 22.47 1.85
C VAL A 122 -10.58 21.83 0.47
N GLN A 123 -10.08 20.61 0.28
CA GLN A 123 -10.17 19.88 -0.99
C GLN A 123 -10.49 18.39 -0.79
N GLU A 124 -11.02 17.76 -1.84
CA GLU A 124 -11.27 16.33 -1.90
C GLU A 124 -10.24 15.67 -2.82
N PHE A 125 -9.40 14.79 -2.26
CA PHE A 125 -8.45 13.98 -3.02
C PHE A 125 -8.84 12.51 -2.91
N TYR A 126 -9.23 11.93 -4.05
CA TYR A 126 -9.75 10.57 -4.16
C TYR A 126 -8.64 9.50 -4.07
N GLY A 127 -7.95 9.45 -2.94
CA GLY A 127 -6.98 8.41 -2.59
C GLY A 127 -7.48 7.59 -1.40
N ASP A 128 -8.61 6.89 -1.55
CA ASP A 128 -9.29 6.12 -0.47
C ASP A 128 -9.01 4.61 -0.52
N PHE A 129 -7.81 4.24 -0.96
CA PHE A 129 -7.35 2.86 -1.17
C PHE A 129 -5.83 2.75 -0.98
N ILE A 130 -5.37 1.54 -0.68
CA ILE A 130 -3.96 1.21 -0.50
C ILE A 130 -3.38 0.72 -1.84
N SER A 131 -2.41 1.44 -2.41
CA SER A 131 -1.72 1.05 -3.63
C SER A 131 -0.57 0.08 -3.31
N VAL A 132 -0.76 -1.21 -3.59
CA VAL A 132 0.24 -2.27 -3.32
C VAL A 132 1.30 -2.29 -4.42
N ASN A 133 0.85 -2.42 -5.68
CA ASN A 133 1.68 -2.37 -6.88
C ASN A 133 1.03 -1.40 -7.89
N PRO A 134 1.70 -1.01 -8.99
CA PRO A 134 1.12 -0.14 -10.02
C PRO A 134 -0.24 -0.59 -10.56
N HIS A 135 -0.53 -1.89 -10.54
CA HIS A 135 -1.77 -2.50 -11.04
C HIS A 135 -2.54 -3.28 -9.97
N LEU A 136 -2.18 -3.14 -8.69
CA LEU A 136 -2.84 -3.83 -7.56
C LEU A 136 -3.14 -2.83 -6.45
N PHE A 137 -4.40 -2.75 -6.04
CA PHE A 137 -4.81 -2.00 -4.87
C PHE A 137 -5.61 -2.88 -3.90
N SER A 138 -5.66 -2.45 -2.65
CA SER A 138 -6.48 -3.06 -1.60
C SER A 138 -7.27 -1.97 -0.88
N LEU A 139 -8.49 -2.28 -0.46
CA LEU A 139 -9.25 -1.41 0.47
C LEU A 139 -8.94 -1.71 1.94
N ASN A 140 -8.15 -2.77 2.19
CA ASN A 140 -7.76 -3.24 3.53
C ASN A 140 -8.95 -3.46 4.48
N LEU A 141 -9.99 -4.11 3.96
CA LEU A 141 -11.24 -4.37 4.67
C LEU A 141 -11.30 -5.85 5.11
N PRO A 142 -11.13 -6.16 6.40
CA PRO A 142 -11.44 -7.48 6.91
C PRO A 142 -12.97 -7.65 7.07
N GLY A 143 -13.46 -8.88 6.91
CA GLY A 143 -14.85 -9.22 7.30
C GLY A 143 -15.96 -8.62 6.44
N VAL A 144 -15.70 -8.32 5.17
CA VAL A 144 -16.65 -7.65 4.25
C VAL A 144 -18.01 -8.35 4.13
N SER A 145 -18.03 -9.67 4.29
CA SER A 145 -19.21 -10.51 4.12
C SER A 145 -19.47 -11.38 5.35
N ARG A 146 -20.75 -11.54 5.72
CA ARG A 146 -21.21 -12.63 6.60
C ARG A 146 -21.93 -13.66 5.74
N GLY A 147 -21.26 -14.77 5.44
CA GLY A 147 -21.74 -15.72 4.43
C GLY A 147 -21.80 -15.07 3.05
N ARG A 148 -22.94 -15.17 2.37
CA ARG A 148 -23.17 -14.57 1.02
C ARG A 148 -23.86 -13.21 1.08
N SER A 149 -23.70 -12.48 2.17
CA SER A 149 -24.34 -11.18 2.37
C SER A 149 -23.35 -10.16 2.87
N TRP A 150 -23.52 -8.91 2.41
CA TRP A 150 -22.75 -7.77 2.87
C TRP A 150 -22.93 -7.58 4.37
N GLU A 151 -21.83 -7.34 5.08
CA GLU A 151 -21.93 -6.76 6.42
C GLU A 151 -22.46 -5.32 6.33
N SER A 152 -23.20 -4.90 7.35
CA SER A 152 -23.64 -3.51 7.53
C SER A 152 -22.45 -2.55 7.37
N SER A 153 -22.65 -1.42 6.70
CA SER A 153 -21.64 -0.40 6.35
C SER A 153 -20.55 -0.81 5.34
N MET A 154 -20.23 -2.10 5.18
CA MET A 154 -19.13 -2.55 4.29
C MET A 154 -19.42 -2.32 2.81
N LEU A 155 -20.67 -2.49 2.37
CA LEU A 155 -21.06 -2.15 1.00
C LEU A 155 -20.78 -0.67 0.67
N SER A 156 -21.10 0.23 1.61
CA SER A 156 -20.83 1.67 1.45
C SER A 156 -19.32 1.93 1.39
N ARG A 157 -18.54 1.31 2.27
CA ARG A 157 -17.07 1.46 2.30
C ARG A 157 -16.40 0.95 1.03
N CYS A 158 -16.85 -0.18 0.49
CA CYS A 158 -16.38 -0.71 -0.79
C CYS A 158 -16.76 0.20 -1.96
N THR A 159 -18.00 0.71 -1.96
CA THR A 159 -18.48 1.65 -2.99
C THR A 159 -17.62 2.93 -3.00
N GLN A 160 -17.37 3.51 -1.83
CA GLN A 160 -16.51 4.68 -1.65
C GLN A 160 -15.09 4.44 -2.16
N GLY A 161 -14.46 3.34 -1.75
CA GLY A 161 -13.10 2.99 -2.15
C GLY A 161 -12.98 2.76 -3.67
N LEU A 162 -13.93 2.02 -4.24
CA LEU A 162 -13.94 1.73 -5.68
C LEU A 162 -14.20 2.99 -6.52
N THR A 163 -15.13 3.84 -6.09
CA THR A 163 -15.38 5.15 -6.72
C THR A 163 -14.12 6.02 -6.66
N SER A 164 -13.42 6.01 -5.52
CA SER A 164 -12.16 6.74 -5.33
C SER A 164 -11.08 6.28 -6.32
N VAL A 165 -10.92 4.97 -6.52
CA VAL A 165 -10.00 4.41 -7.54
C VAL A 165 -10.35 4.90 -8.95
N LEU A 166 -11.63 4.91 -9.31
CA LEU A 166 -12.08 5.37 -10.64
C LEU A 166 -11.76 6.85 -10.87
N LEU A 167 -11.99 7.69 -9.86
CA LEU A 167 -11.66 9.12 -9.89
C LEU A 167 -10.15 9.36 -9.94
N ALA A 168 -9.36 8.64 -9.14
CA ALA A 168 -7.90 8.71 -9.15
C ALA A 168 -7.30 8.37 -10.53
N LEU A 169 -7.86 7.36 -11.18
CA LEU A 169 -7.44 6.93 -12.53
C LEU A 169 -8.08 7.75 -13.66
N LYS A 170 -9.01 8.66 -13.33
CA LYS A 170 -9.82 9.45 -14.27
C LYS A 170 -10.54 8.56 -15.30
N LYS A 171 -11.29 7.56 -14.81
CA LYS A 171 -12.03 6.60 -15.63
C LYS A 171 -13.51 6.61 -15.29
N CYS A 172 -14.35 6.72 -16.32
CA CYS A 172 -15.80 6.49 -16.23
C CYS A 172 -16.11 5.16 -16.95
N PRO A 173 -16.24 4.03 -16.21
CA PRO A 173 -16.31 2.71 -16.82
C PRO A 173 -17.73 2.26 -17.17
N VAL A 174 -17.82 1.35 -18.13
CA VAL A 174 -18.96 0.43 -18.24
C VAL A 174 -18.82 -0.60 -17.11
N ILE A 175 -19.88 -0.82 -16.33
CA ILE A 175 -19.85 -1.74 -15.19
C ILE A 175 -20.45 -3.08 -15.60
N ARG A 176 -19.70 -4.16 -15.38
CA ARG A 176 -20.16 -5.55 -15.49
C ARG A 176 -19.92 -6.23 -14.14
N TYR A 177 -20.79 -7.16 -13.80
CA TYR A 177 -20.69 -7.93 -12.56
C TYR A 177 -21.06 -9.38 -12.82
N GLN A 178 -20.57 -10.26 -11.95
CA GLN A 178 -20.89 -11.68 -11.96
C GLN A 178 -22.37 -11.90 -11.62
N LEU A 179 -23.12 -12.53 -12.54
CA LEU A 179 -24.57 -12.70 -12.40
C LEU A 179 -24.96 -13.60 -11.22
N SER A 180 -24.13 -14.59 -10.88
CA SER A 180 -24.39 -15.53 -9.78
C SER A 180 -24.21 -14.92 -8.38
N SER A 181 -23.64 -13.71 -8.26
CA SER A 181 -23.45 -13.04 -6.99
C SER A 181 -24.35 -11.81 -6.82
N ASP A 182 -25.30 -11.91 -5.89
CA ASP A 182 -26.09 -10.75 -5.44
C ASP A 182 -25.20 -9.67 -4.80
N MET A 183 -24.09 -10.07 -4.17
CA MET A 183 -23.15 -9.13 -3.56
C MET A 183 -22.48 -8.26 -4.63
N SER A 184 -21.97 -8.87 -5.71
CA SER A 184 -21.38 -8.16 -6.84
C SER A 184 -22.39 -7.25 -7.53
N LYS A 185 -23.64 -7.72 -7.70
CA LYS A 185 -24.73 -6.92 -8.26
C LYS A 185 -25.00 -5.65 -7.45
N ARG A 186 -25.18 -5.78 -6.12
CA ARG A 186 -25.44 -4.61 -5.24
C ARG A 186 -24.31 -3.59 -5.28
N LEU A 187 -23.04 -4.05 -5.27
CA LEU A 187 -21.89 -3.16 -5.40
C LEU A 187 -21.88 -2.44 -6.75
N ALA A 188 -22.15 -3.16 -7.84
CA ALA A 188 -22.24 -2.57 -9.18
C ALA A 188 -23.32 -1.49 -9.27
N GLU A 189 -24.50 -1.75 -8.71
CA GLU A 189 -25.62 -0.81 -8.66
C GLU A 189 -25.29 0.41 -7.79
N SER A 190 -24.67 0.22 -6.62
CA SER A 190 -24.23 1.31 -5.75
C SER A 190 -23.18 2.21 -6.42
N VAL A 191 -22.16 1.62 -7.06
CA VAL A 191 -21.15 2.40 -7.81
C VAL A 191 -21.79 3.17 -8.96
N LYS A 192 -22.70 2.53 -9.71
CA LYS A 192 -23.44 3.19 -10.80
C LYS A 192 -24.27 4.36 -10.30
N GLN A 193 -24.93 4.23 -9.15
CA GLN A 193 -25.71 5.30 -8.53
C GLN A 193 -24.82 6.49 -8.17
N ILE A 194 -23.64 6.25 -7.60
CA ILE A 194 -22.68 7.33 -7.28
C ILE A 194 -22.19 8.03 -8.54
N ILE A 195 -21.79 7.28 -9.58
CA ILE A 195 -21.37 7.88 -10.87
C ILE A 195 -22.49 8.73 -11.48
N THR A 196 -23.75 8.29 -11.35
CA THR A 196 -24.91 9.04 -11.88
C THR A 196 -25.19 10.30 -11.06
N LYS A 197 -25.08 10.21 -9.73
CA LYS A 197 -25.31 11.32 -8.80
C LYS A 197 -24.23 12.40 -8.93
N GLU A 198 -22.98 11.98 -9.08
CA GLU A 198 -21.79 12.84 -9.15
C GLU A 198 -21.24 12.91 -10.58
N TYR A 199 -22.12 12.98 -11.59
CA TYR A 199 -21.75 12.89 -13.01
C TYR A 199 -20.66 13.89 -13.42
N GLU A 200 -20.69 15.10 -12.88
CA GLU A 200 -19.70 16.15 -13.17
C GLU A 200 -18.27 15.74 -12.79
N LEU A 201 -18.10 14.96 -11.71
CA LEU A 201 -16.79 14.43 -11.32
C LEU A 201 -16.26 13.36 -12.28
N PHE A 202 -17.16 12.73 -13.05
CA PHE A 202 -16.87 11.66 -14.00
C PHE A 202 -16.85 12.12 -15.46
N ASP A 203 -17.02 13.42 -15.74
CA ASP A 203 -16.97 13.99 -17.08
C ASP A 203 -15.52 14.12 -17.58
N PHE A 204 -14.93 12.97 -17.88
CA PHE A 204 -13.59 12.86 -18.42
C PHE A 204 -13.59 12.87 -19.94
N ARG A 205 -12.43 13.17 -20.55
CA ARG A 205 -12.23 13.02 -21.99
C ARG A 205 -12.58 11.58 -22.41
N LYS A 206 -13.55 11.46 -23.32
CA LYS A 206 -14.00 10.16 -23.85
C LYS A 206 -12.84 9.45 -24.56
N THR A 207 -12.72 8.16 -24.29
CA THR A 207 -11.79 7.25 -24.98
C THR A 207 -12.54 6.51 -26.10
N GLU A 208 -11.83 6.07 -27.14
CA GLU A 208 -12.43 5.29 -28.25
C GLU A 208 -13.07 4.00 -27.74
N VAL A 209 -12.37 3.31 -26.84
CA VAL A 209 -12.91 2.15 -26.12
C VAL A 209 -13.20 2.58 -24.68
N PRO A 210 -14.45 2.45 -24.19
CA PRO A 210 -14.77 2.78 -22.82
C PRO A 210 -14.09 1.78 -21.86
N PRO A 211 -13.55 2.24 -20.72
CA PRO A 211 -12.96 1.34 -19.73
C PRO A 211 -14.03 0.41 -19.15
N LEU A 212 -13.64 -0.79 -18.76
CA LEU A 212 -14.52 -1.80 -18.15
C LEU A 212 -14.17 -1.96 -16.68
N LEU A 213 -15.17 -1.86 -15.81
CA LEU A 213 -15.09 -2.30 -14.42
C LEU A 213 -15.82 -3.64 -14.31
N LEU A 214 -15.07 -4.70 -14.03
CA LEU A 214 -15.60 -6.04 -13.79
C LEU A 214 -15.58 -6.34 -12.30
N ILE A 215 -16.75 -6.63 -11.72
CA ILE A 215 -16.92 -6.97 -10.31
C ILE A 215 -17.20 -8.47 -10.19
N LEU A 216 -16.30 -9.18 -9.53
CA LEU A 216 -16.35 -10.63 -9.31
C LEU A 216 -16.52 -10.93 -7.81
N ASP A 217 -17.07 -12.11 -7.52
CA ASP A 217 -17.18 -12.67 -6.18
C ASP A 217 -16.15 -13.78 -6.00
N ARG A 218 -15.47 -13.80 -4.85
CA ARG A 218 -14.45 -14.81 -4.56
C ARG A 218 -15.03 -16.23 -4.51
N SER A 219 -16.33 -16.38 -4.27
CA SER A 219 -17.00 -17.68 -4.22
C SER A 219 -16.97 -18.47 -5.54
N ASP A 220 -16.70 -17.82 -6.68
CA ASP A 220 -16.53 -18.51 -7.98
C ASP A 220 -15.18 -19.24 -8.06
N ASP A 221 -14.16 -18.71 -7.37
CA ASP A 221 -12.80 -19.23 -7.35
C ASP A 221 -12.26 -19.24 -5.92
N ALA A 222 -12.67 -20.29 -5.21
CA ALA A 222 -12.21 -20.58 -3.86
C ALA A 222 -10.86 -21.30 -3.84
N ILE A 223 -10.37 -21.78 -4.99
CA ILE A 223 -9.16 -22.62 -5.07
C ILE A 223 -7.91 -21.73 -5.07
N THR A 224 -7.85 -20.71 -5.92
CA THR A 224 -6.68 -19.82 -6.04
C THR A 224 -6.12 -19.31 -4.70
N PRO A 225 -6.92 -18.81 -3.74
CA PRO A 225 -6.38 -18.32 -2.46
C PRO A 225 -5.87 -19.41 -1.52
N LEU A 226 -6.13 -20.70 -1.79
CA LEU A 226 -5.71 -21.84 -0.97
C LEU A 226 -4.43 -22.51 -1.47
N LEU A 227 -4.07 -22.32 -2.74
CA LEU A 227 -2.90 -22.94 -3.34
C LEU A 227 -1.60 -22.30 -2.80
N ASN A 228 -0.61 -23.12 -2.49
CA ASN A 228 0.74 -22.67 -2.19
C ASN A 228 1.31 -21.86 -3.37
N GLN A 229 1.93 -20.72 -3.07
CA GLN A 229 2.45 -19.77 -4.04
C GLN A 229 3.97 -19.84 -4.14
N TRP A 230 4.49 -19.85 -5.37
CA TRP A 230 5.92 -19.97 -5.66
C TRP A 230 6.55 -18.73 -6.31
N THR A 231 5.79 -17.65 -6.48
CA THR A 231 6.32 -16.35 -6.93
C THR A 231 6.76 -15.51 -5.75
N TYR A 232 7.77 -14.65 -5.90
CA TYR A 232 8.42 -14.02 -4.74
C TYR A 232 7.46 -13.27 -3.82
N GLN A 233 6.68 -12.33 -4.35
CA GLN A 233 5.77 -11.52 -3.54
C GLN A 233 4.64 -12.36 -2.91
N ALA A 234 4.08 -13.31 -3.66
CA ALA A 234 2.99 -14.14 -3.19
C ALA A 234 3.46 -15.10 -2.07
N MET A 235 4.61 -15.74 -2.26
CA MET A 235 5.23 -16.63 -1.27
C MET A 235 5.59 -15.89 0.03
N VAL A 236 6.11 -14.66 -0.09
CA VAL A 236 6.36 -13.80 1.08
C VAL A 236 5.06 -13.47 1.81
N HIS A 237 4.00 -13.11 1.06
CA HIS A 237 2.71 -12.79 1.68
C HIS A 237 2.11 -14.00 2.40
N GLU A 238 2.21 -15.19 1.81
CA GLU A 238 1.69 -16.44 2.36
C GLU A 238 2.45 -16.93 3.60
N LEU A 239 3.79 -17.01 3.52
CA LEU A 239 4.58 -17.63 4.58
C LEU A 239 4.99 -16.67 5.70
N LEU A 240 5.17 -15.39 5.38
CA LEU A 240 5.68 -14.37 6.32
C LEU A 240 4.66 -13.29 6.66
N GLY A 241 3.56 -13.18 5.91
CA GLY A 241 2.53 -12.16 6.12
C GLY A 241 2.99 -10.77 5.68
N LEU A 242 2.63 -10.39 4.46
CA LEU A 242 2.91 -9.04 3.95
C LEU A 242 1.74 -8.10 4.30
N ASN A 243 1.98 -7.12 5.17
CA ASN A 243 1.01 -6.11 5.56
C ASN A 243 1.54 -4.71 5.22
N ASN A 244 0.89 -3.99 4.31
CA ASN A 244 1.33 -2.68 3.82
C ASN A 244 2.83 -2.65 3.46
N ASN A 245 3.28 -3.61 2.65
CA ASN A 245 4.67 -3.79 2.24
C ASN A 245 5.68 -4.02 3.38
N ARG A 246 5.20 -4.41 4.58
CA ARG A 246 6.04 -4.75 5.74
C ARG A 246 5.87 -6.22 6.09
N ILE A 247 6.97 -6.84 6.49
CA ILE A 247 7.02 -8.19 7.05
C ILE A 247 7.62 -8.14 8.45
N ASP A 248 7.12 -9.00 9.33
CA ASP A 248 7.63 -9.18 10.69
C ASP A 248 8.46 -10.46 10.77
N LEU A 249 9.77 -10.31 10.92
CA LEU A 249 10.74 -11.39 11.10
C LEU A 249 11.15 -11.57 12.56
N SER A 250 10.45 -10.96 13.53
CA SER A 250 10.77 -11.08 14.95
C SER A 250 10.76 -12.52 15.48
N ARG A 251 10.03 -13.41 14.82
CA ARG A 251 9.91 -14.83 15.15
C ARG A 251 11.01 -15.71 14.55
N VAL A 252 11.82 -15.16 13.64
CA VAL A 252 12.85 -15.91 12.92
C VAL A 252 14.09 -16.07 13.81
N PRO A 253 14.61 -17.29 14.00
CA PRO A 253 15.76 -17.53 14.86
C PRO A 253 17.03 -16.87 14.30
N GLY A 254 17.75 -16.12 15.15
CA GLY A 254 19.03 -15.52 14.80
C GLY A 254 18.96 -14.23 13.99
N VAL A 255 17.77 -13.64 13.81
CA VAL A 255 17.61 -12.37 13.08
C VAL A 255 18.17 -11.19 13.85
N SER A 256 18.93 -10.33 13.15
CA SER A 256 19.45 -9.07 13.69
C SER A 256 18.30 -8.17 14.15
N LYS A 257 18.54 -7.37 15.20
CA LYS A 257 17.53 -6.40 15.69
C LYS A 257 17.05 -5.46 14.59
N ASP A 258 17.93 -5.11 13.65
CA ASP A 258 17.65 -4.20 12.54
C ASP A 258 16.78 -4.83 11.43
N LEU A 259 16.62 -6.15 11.44
CA LEU A 259 15.85 -6.91 10.45
C LEU A 259 14.57 -7.50 11.02
N LYS A 260 14.17 -7.12 12.24
CA LYS A 260 12.90 -7.56 12.84
C LYS A 260 11.68 -7.13 12.03
N GLU A 261 11.70 -5.90 11.52
CA GLU A 261 10.68 -5.40 10.61
C GLU A 261 11.36 -5.01 9.31
N VAL A 262 10.87 -5.55 8.20
CA VAL A 262 11.48 -5.35 6.89
C VAL A 262 10.45 -4.78 5.93
N VAL A 263 10.85 -3.74 5.18
CA VAL A 263 10.02 -3.12 4.13
C VAL A 263 10.43 -3.67 2.76
N LEU A 264 9.43 -4.13 2.02
CA LEU A 264 9.53 -4.65 0.65
C LEU A 264 8.71 -3.76 -0.29
N SER A 265 9.38 -2.80 -0.94
CA SER A 265 8.75 -1.84 -1.86
C SER A 265 9.46 -1.89 -3.20
N ALA A 266 8.71 -2.19 -4.27
CA ALA A 266 9.25 -2.26 -5.63
C ALA A 266 9.71 -0.89 -6.16
N GLU A 267 9.23 0.23 -5.60
CA GLU A 267 9.68 1.57 -6.00
C GLU A 267 11.08 1.91 -5.46
N ASN A 268 11.43 1.39 -4.29
CA ASN A 268 12.67 1.73 -3.59
C ASN A 268 13.74 0.63 -3.64
N ASP A 269 13.33 -0.57 -4.06
CA ASP A 269 14.17 -1.76 -4.13
C ASP A 269 14.14 -2.38 -5.53
N GLU A 270 15.22 -2.16 -6.28
CA GLU A 270 15.40 -2.67 -7.64
C GLU A 270 15.50 -4.19 -7.70
N PHE A 271 16.13 -4.82 -6.69
CA PHE A 271 16.22 -6.27 -6.63
C PHE A 271 14.82 -6.86 -6.44
N TYR A 272 14.04 -6.33 -5.50
CA TYR A 272 12.67 -6.78 -5.28
C TYR A 272 11.79 -6.56 -6.51
N ALA A 273 11.89 -5.39 -7.17
CA ALA A 273 11.12 -5.08 -8.39
C ALA A 273 11.39 -6.08 -9.53
N ASN A 274 12.66 -6.44 -9.75
CA ASN A 274 13.05 -7.36 -10.82
C ASN A 274 12.71 -8.83 -10.50
N ASN A 275 12.56 -9.18 -9.23
CA ASN A 275 12.29 -10.55 -8.79
C ASN A 275 10.83 -10.77 -8.35
N LEU A 276 9.98 -9.75 -8.41
CA LEU A 276 8.66 -9.73 -7.77
C LEU A 276 7.76 -10.91 -8.17
N TYR A 277 7.79 -11.27 -9.46
CA TYR A 277 6.98 -12.33 -10.07
C TYR A 277 7.79 -13.56 -10.49
N LEU A 278 9.10 -13.58 -10.22
CA LEU A 278 9.94 -14.73 -10.58
C LEU A 278 9.67 -15.90 -9.63
N ASN A 279 9.91 -17.11 -10.12
CA ASN A 279 9.68 -18.32 -9.33
C ASN A 279 10.79 -18.55 -8.29
N PHE A 280 10.49 -19.36 -7.27
CA PHE A 280 11.41 -19.62 -6.16
C PHE A 280 12.80 -20.13 -6.58
N GLY A 281 12.88 -20.95 -7.64
CA GLY A 281 14.16 -21.44 -8.18
C GLY A 281 15.01 -20.34 -8.82
N GLU A 282 14.39 -19.46 -9.61
CA GLU A 282 15.06 -18.29 -10.21
C GLU A 282 15.56 -17.31 -9.15
N ILE A 283 14.76 -17.07 -8.11
CA ILE A 283 15.14 -16.18 -6.99
C ILE A 283 16.40 -16.72 -6.30
N GLY A 284 16.50 -18.03 -6.07
CA GLY A 284 17.69 -18.65 -5.48
C GLY A 284 18.95 -18.38 -6.30
N THR A 285 18.86 -18.48 -7.62
CA THR A 285 19.96 -18.17 -8.53
C THR A 285 20.31 -16.67 -8.50
N ASN A 286 19.31 -15.79 -8.52
CA ASN A 286 19.51 -14.35 -8.52
C ASN A 286 20.11 -13.84 -7.20
N ILE A 287 19.75 -14.44 -6.06
CA ILE A 287 20.37 -14.15 -4.76
C ILE A 287 21.84 -14.56 -4.74
N LYS A 288 22.16 -15.74 -5.30
CA LYS A 288 23.55 -16.17 -5.41
C LYS A 288 24.38 -15.18 -6.23
N ASN A 289 23.86 -14.74 -7.38
CA ASN A 289 24.49 -13.72 -8.21
C ASN A 289 24.66 -12.39 -7.46
N LEU A 290 23.63 -11.96 -6.73
CA LEU A 290 23.68 -10.74 -5.90
C LEU A 290 24.77 -10.84 -4.81
N MET A 291 24.91 -12.00 -4.17
CA MET A 291 25.95 -12.26 -3.17
C MET A 291 27.35 -12.27 -3.79
N GLU A 292 27.54 -12.91 -4.94
CA GLU A 292 28.82 -12.92 -5.66
C GLU A 292 29.24 -11.52 -6.10
N ASP A 293 28.32 -10.72 -6.62
CA ASP A 293 28.59 -9.35 -7.02
C ASP A 293 28.89 -8.46 -5.81
N PHE A 294 28.23 -8.69 -4.68
CA PHE A 294 28.57 -8.03 -3.41
C PHE A 294 29.99 -8.41 -2.95
N GLN A 295 30.39 -9.68 -3.05
CA GLN A 295 31.73 -10.13 -2.70
C GLN A 295 32.82 -9.56 -3.61
N LYS A 296 32.56 -9.45 -4.93
CA LYS A 296 33.50 -8.81 -5.88
C LYS A 296 33.70 -7.33 -5.57
N LYS A 297 32.63 -6.63 -5.21
CA LYS A 297 32.65 -5.20 -4.88
C LYS A 297 33.08 -4.91 -3.44
N ARG A 298 33.13 -5.93 -2.57
CA ARG A 298 33.61 -5.80 -1.20
C ARG A 298 35.09 -5.45 -1.24
N PRO A 299 35.52 -4.34 -0.61
CA PRO A 299 36.94 -4.08 -0.47
C PRO A 299 37.55 -5.24 0.30
N LYS A 300 38.48 -5.97 -0.35
CA LYS A 300 39.23 -7.06 0.29
C LYS A 300 39.91 -6.43 1.51
N GLY A 301 39.62 -6.97 2.69
CA GLY A 301 40.02 -6.40 4.00
C GLY A 301 41.54 -6.30 4.27
N HIS A 302 42.37 -6.22 3.23
CA HIS A 302 43.82 -6.11 3.28
C HIS A 302 44.41 -5.19 2.20
N GLN A 303 43.61 -4.45 1.41
CA GLN A 303 44.16 -3.24 0.81
C GLN A 303 44.32 -2.23 1.93
N ARG A 304 45.51 -2.19 2.52
CA ARG A 304 45.95 -1.06 3.31
C ARG A 304 45.60 0.18 2.49
N LEU A 305 44.81 1.08 3.07
CA LEU A 305 44.55 2.40 2.51
C LEU A 305 45.87 3.17 2.55
N GLU A 306 46.78 2.89 1.62
CA GLU A 306 48.16 3.42 1.61
C GLU A 306 48.21 4.79 0.94
N SER A 307 47.22 5.13 0.09
CA SER A 307 47.15 6.42 -0.59
C SER A 307 45.92 7.25 -0.21
N ILE A 308 46.08 8.58 -0.23
CA ILE A 308 45.00 9.55 -0.04
C ILE A 308 43.92 9.41 -1.13
N SER A 309 44.32 8.95 -2.33
CA SER A 309 43.40 8.68 -3.43
C SER A 309 42.47 7.50 -3.14
N ASP A 310 42.99 6.43 -2.52
CA ASP A 310 42.20 5.25 -2.16
C ASP A 310 41.22 5.56 -1.03
N MET A 311 41.63 6.38 -0.07
CA MET A 311 40.73 6.87 0.99
C MET A 311 39.58 7.69 0.41
N LYS A 312 39.86 8.57 -0.56
CA LYS A 312 38.81 9.36 -1.24
C LYS A 312 37.84 8.46 -2.00
N ALA A 313 38.36 7.53 -2.83
CA ALA A 313 37.53 6.59 -3.58
C ALA A 313 36.69 5.67 -2.68
N PHE A 314 37.23 5.26 -1.52
CA PHE A 314 36.47 4.49 -0.54
C PHE A 314 35.32 5.31 0.07
N VAL A 315 35.60 6.55 0.50
CA VAL A 315 34.58 7.45 1.07
C VAL A 315 33.49 7.76 0.05
N ASP A 316 33.85 8.00 -1.21
CA ASP A 316 32.89 8.29 -2.29
C ASP A 316 31.99 7.08 -2.60
N ASN A 317 32.53 5.86 -2.55
CA ASN A 317 31.78 4.62 -2.86
C ASN A 317 31.07 3.99 -1.65
N TYR A 318 31.42 4.40 -0.42
CA TYR A 318 30.89 3.82 0.82
C TYR A 318 29.34 3.87 0.94
N PRO A 319 28.64 4.98 0.56
CA PRO A 319 27.18 5.02 0.61
C PRO A 319 26.51 3.96 -0.29
N GLN A 320 27.03 3.77 -1.51
CA GLN A 320 26.53 2.76 -2.44
C GLN A 320 26.78 1.35 -1.89
N PHE A 321 27.98 1.11 -1.36
CA PHE A 321 28.32 -0.16 -0.72
C PHE A 321 27.40 -0.47 0.47
N LYS A 322 27.11 0.52 1.33
CA LYS A 322 26.19 0.38 2.47
C LYS A 322 24.77 0.04 2.02
N LYS A 323 24.24 0.69 0.97
CA LYS A 323 22.92 0.39 0.39
C LYS A 323 22.86 -1.04 -0.15
N MET A 324 23.88 -1.46 -0.89
CA MET A 324 23.98 -2.80 -1.45
C MET A 324 24.09 -3.87 -0.34
N SER A 325 24.89 -3.63 0.69
CA SER A 325 25.00 -4.49 1.88
C SER A 325 23.65 -4.70 2.57
N GLY A 326 22.89 -3.61 2.77
CA GLY A 326 21.54 -3.67 3.34
C GLY A 326 20.57 -4.49 2.48
N THR A 327 20.62 -4.32 1.15
CA THR A 327 19.78 -5.07 0.20
C THR A 327 20.10 -6.57 0.21
N VAL A 328 21.39 -6.92 0.16
CA VAL A 328 21.85 -8.32 0.26
C VAL A 328 21.40 -8.94 1.58
N SER A 329 21.70 -8.28 2.70
CA SER A 329 21.33 -8.76 4.03
C SER A 329 19.82 -9.02 4.13
N LYS A 330 19.01 -8.06 3.68
CA LYS A 330 17.55 -8.17 3.65
C LYS A 330 17.06 -9.38 2.86
N HIS A 331 17.42 -9.49 1.58
CA HIS A 331 16.87 -10.53 0.71
C HIS A 331 17.43 -11.92 1.02
N VAL A 332 18.68 -12.02 1.46
CA VAL A 332 19.27 -13.29 1.94
C VAL A 332 18.54 -13.77 3.19
N THR A 333 18.23 -12.88 4.15
CA THR A 333 17.46 -13.26 5.35
C THR A 333 16.04 -13.70 4.99
N VAL A 334 15.33 -12.94 4.14
CA VAL A 334 13.96 -13.28 3.73
C VAL A 334 13.92 -14.63 3.01
N VAL A 335 14.75 -14.83 1.99
CA VAL A 335 14.74 -16.09 1.23
C VAL A 335 15.31 -17.26 2.02
N GLY A 336 16.27 -17.01 2.91
CA GLY A 336 16.74 -18.01 3.87
C GLY A 336 15.61 -18.52 4.76
N GLU A 337 14.75 -17.63 5.25
CA GLU A 337 13.59 -18.03 6.04
C GLU A 337 12.53 -18.74 5.21
N LEU A 338 12.25 -18.28 3.98
CA LEU A 338 11.34 -18.98 3.07
C LEU A 338 11.83 -20.41 2.80
N SER A 339 13.11 -20.59 2.52
CA SER A 339 13.72 -21.91 2.31
C SER A 339 13.59 -22.80 3.56
N ARG A 340 13.78 -22.23 4.76
CA ARG A 340 13.61 -22.94 6.02
C ARG A 340 12.17 -23.43 6.19
N LEU A 341 11.18 -22.55 5.97
CA LEU A 341 9.76 -22.85 6.09
C LEU A 341 9.28 -23.88 5.05
N VAL A 342 9.76 -23.78 3.80
CA VAL A 342 9.49 -24.78 2.75
C VAL A 342 9.96 -26.16 3.17
N SER A 343 11.16 -26.24 3.74
CA SER A 343 11.77 -27.52 4.15
C SER A 343 11.09 -28.09 5.40
N GLU A 344 10.84 -27.25 6.41
CA GLU A 344 10.21 -27.64 7.67
C GLU A 344 8.78 -28.15 7.49
N ARG A 345 8.02 -27.53 6.58
CA ARG A 345 6.61 -27.87 6.33
C ARG A 345 6.40 -28.78 5.12
N GLN A 346 7.48 -29.26 4.49
CA GLN A 346 7.44 -30.10 3.27
C GLN A 346 6.55 -29.52 2.16
N LEU A 347 6.62 -28.20 1.94
CA LEU A 347 5.68 -27.49 1.05
C LEU A 347 5.79 -27.91 -0.42
N MET A 348 6.92 -28.49 -0.84
CA MET A 348 7.07 -29.03 -2.20
C MET A 348 6.11 -30.20 -2.44
N GLU A 349 6.06 -31.16 -1.51
CA GLU A 349 5.17 -32.33 -1.60
C GLU A 349 3.70 -31.92 -1.46
N VAL A 350 3.41 -31.00 -0.53
CA VAL A 350 2.05 -30.46 -0.34
C VAL A 350 1.57 -29.74 -1.60
N SER A 351 2.41 -28.89 -2.17
CA SER A 351 2.05 -28.12 -3.36
C SER A 351 1.85 -29.03 -4.57
N GLU A 352 2.64 -30.10 -4.73
CA GLU A 352 2.44 -31.09 -5.78
C GLU A 352 1.03 -31.68 -5.71
N VAL A 353 0.62 -32.17 -4.53
CA VAL A 353 -0.72 -32.72 -4.31
C VAL A 353 -1.81 -31.68 -4.53
N GLU A 354 -1.62 -30.43 -4.09
CA GLU A 354 -2.58 -29.34 -4.34
C GLU A 354 -2.78 -29.08 -5.83
N GLN A 355 -1.69 -29.08 -6.62
CA GLN A 355 -1.77 -28.88 -8.07
C GLN A 355 -2.45 -30.06 -8.76
N GLU A 356 -2.18 -31.30 -8.33
CA GLU A 356 -2.88 -32.48 -8.82
C GLU A 356 -4.38 -32.38 -8.55
N LEU A 357 -4.78 -32.08 -7.32
CA LEU A 357 -6.19 -31.93 -6.93
C LEU A 357 -6.90 -30.79 -7.67
N ALA A 358 -6.20 -29.69 -7.92
CA ALA A 358 -6.78 -28.51 -8.58
C ALA A 358 -6.88 -28.65 -10.10
N CYS A 359 -5.93 -29.35 -10.74
CA CYS A 359 -5.80 -29.38 -12.20
C CYS A 359 -6.19 -30.72 -12.83
N GLN A 360 -6.09 -31.84 -12.12
CA GLN A 360 -6.35 -33.17 -12.68
C GLN A 360 -7.79 -33.63 -12.43
N ASN A 361 -8.44 -34.12 -13.49
CA ASN A 361 -9.76 -34.77 -13.44
C ASN A 361 -9.65 -36.31 -13.25
N ASP A 362 -8.56 -36.80 -12.65
CA ASP A 362 -8.20 -38.23 -12.66
C ASP A 362 -9.04 -39.13 -11.73
N HIS A 363 -10.08 -38.58 -11.09
CA HIS A 363 -10.99 -39.37 -10.28
C HIS A 363 -11.69 -40.50 -11.08
N SER A 364 -11.77 -40.35 -12.42
CA SER A 364 -12.29 -41.37 -13.34
C SER A 364 -11.40 -42.63 -13.42
N ASN A 365 -10.08 -42.47 -13.25
CA ASN A 365 -9.12 -43.57 -13.33
C ASN A 365 -8.98 -44.30 -11.98
N ALA A 366 -9.23 -43.61 -10.87
CA ALA A 366 -9.17 -44.19 -9.52
C ALA A 366 -10.35 -45.13 -9.20
N GLN A 367 -11.52 -44.94 -9.82
CA GLN A 367 -12.70 -45.80 -9.61
C GLN A 367 -12.70 -47.11 -10.42
N GLN A 368 -11.76 -47.31 -11.34
CA GLN A 368 -11.68 -48.54 -12.14
C GLN A 368 -10.81 -49.64 -11.53
N VAL A 369 -10.22 -49.41 -10.34
CA VAL A 369 -9.29 -50.34 -9.67
C VAL A 369 -9.83 -50.89 -8.35
N THR A 370 -11.10 -50.65 -8.03
CA THR A 370 -11.87 -51.40 -7.01
C THR A 370 -12.91 -52.27 -7.70
#